data_AF-A0A968QQL9-F1
#
_entry.id   AF-A0A968QQL9-F1
#
_cell.length_a   1.000
_cell.length_b   1.000
_cell.length_c   1.000
_cell.angle_alpha   90.00
_cell.angle_beta   90.00
_cell.angle_gamma   90.00
#
_symmetry.space_group_name_H-M   'P 1'
#
loop_
_entity.id
_entity.type
_entity.pdbx_description
1 polymer ?
#
loop_
_entity_poly.entity_id
_entity_poly.type
_entity_poly.pdbx_seq_one_letter_code
_entity_poly.pdbx_strand_id
1 'polypeptide(L)'
;MRAKLMILIILMGALWGLRAPIGAICLYIWITLFRPQNFSYLPLPNIVPIAFGVLVLSILSGRAQNTIKFRWNLGSFHLISILCVTFISAVVSTTSGPALDKFGEVFKIILPSLLICNVIASEEDLQIVTATFAISIGIWAIQAAVHGLKGGGAVTDMAIGGQMSDRNDFNVGVLMTLPICYYWGLLAENKKIRIMAFGASFLWDCVRLSLIPEAQCWDSFL
;
A
#
# COMPACT_ATOMS: atom_id res chain seq x y z
N MET A 1 -3.69 -25.67 -6.95
CA MET A 1 -3.74 -25.62 -5.47
C MET A 1 -3.50 -24.21 -4.92
N ARG A 2 -2.46 -23.48 -5.36
CA ARG A 2 -2.16 -22.10 -4.91
C ARG A 2 -3.29 -21.08 -5.15
N ALA A 3 -3.93 -21.09 -6.33
CA ALA A 3 -5.04 -20.18 -6.63
C ALA A 3 -6.27 -20.38 -5.72
N LYS A 4 -6.62 -21.63 -5.42
CA LYS A 4 -7.73 -21.96 -4.50
C LYS A 4 -7.44 -21.47 -3.08
N LEU A 5 -6.18 -21.57 -2.64
CA LEU A 5 -5.74 -21.09 -1.34
C LEU A 5 -5.77 -19.55 -1.27
N MET A 6 -5.35 -18.85 -2.32
CA MET A 6 -5.48 -17.39 -2.40
C MET A 6 -6.95 -16.94 -2.36
N ILE A 7 -7.82 -17.59 -3.13
CA ILE A 7 -9.26 -17.29 -3.12
C ILE A 7 -9.85 -17.54 -1.72
N LEU A 8 -9.47 -18.63 -1.06
CA LEU A 8 -9.92 -18.92 0.31
C LEU A 8 -9.48 -17.83 1.28
N ILE A 9 -8.22 -17.37 1.23
CA ILE A 9 -7.71 -16.29 2.07
C ILE A 9 -8.47 -14.98 1.81
N ILE A 10 -8.71 -14.64 0.53
CA ILE A 10 -9.46 -13.44 0.15
C ILE A 10 -10.90 -13.53 0.67
N LEU A 11 -11.56 -14.68 0.55
CA LEU A 11 -12.91 -14.89 1.07
C LEU A 11 -12.96 -14.79 2.60
N MET A 12 -12.00 -15.40 3.30
CA MET A 12 -11.90 -15.29 4.76
C MET A 12 -11.67 -13.84 5.19
N GLY A 13 -10.76 -13.13 4.52
CA GLY A 13 -10.50 -11.71 4.76
C GLY A 13 -11.71 -10.84 4.45
N ALA A 14 -12.48 -11.14 3.41
CA ALA A 14 -13.70 -10.40 3.06
C ALA A 14 -14.80 -10.62 4.10
N LEU A 15 -15.02 -11.87 4.53
CA LEU A 15 -15.98 -12.19 5.59
C LEU A 15 -15.62 -11.54 6.93
N TRP A 16 -14.32 -11.53 7.26
CA TRP A 16 -13.83 -10.82 8.43
C TRP A 16 -14.01 -9.30 8.28
N GLY A 17 -13.67 -8.75 7.11
CA GLY A 17 -13.81 -7.34 6.81
C GLY A 17 -15.25 -6.83 6.88
N LEU A 18 -16.23 -7.63 6.45
CA LEU A 18 -17.65 -7.26 6.59
C LEU A 18 -18.13 -7.20 8.05
N ARG A 19 -17.47 -7.92 8.96
CA ARG A 19 -17.78 -7.90 10.40
C ARG A 19 -17.00 -6.83 11.15
N ALA A 20 -15.76 -6.57 10.74
CA ALA A 20 -14.85 -5.65 11.41
C ALA A 20 -14.19 -4.70 10.40
N PRO A 21 -14.33 -3.38 10.55
CA PRO A 21 -13.75 -2.38 9.63
C PRO A 21 -12.24 -2.51 9.47
N ILE A 22 -11.52 -2.83 10.55
CA ILE A 22 -10.08 -3.08 10.53
C ILE A 22 -9.72 -4.24 9.61
N GLY A 23 -10.50 -5.32 9.62
CA GLY A 23 -10.29 -6.45 8.71
C GLY A 23 -10.44 -6.04 7.24
N ALA A 24 -11.39 -5.15 6.94
CA ALA A 24 -11.60 -4.65 5.58
C ALA A 24 -10.46 -3.74 5.12
N ILE A 25 -9.94 -2.90 6.03
CA ILE A 25 -8.76 -2.06 5.79
C ILE A 25 -7.54 -2.94 5.51
N CYS A 26 -7.28 -3.94 6.34
CA CYS A 26 -6.14 -4.84 6.18
C CYS A 26 -6.22 -5.61 4.86
N LEU A 27 -7.40 -6.14 4.53
CA LEU A 27 -7.64 -6.82 3.26
C LEU A 27 -7.39 -5.89 2.07
N TYR A 28 -7.89 -4.66 2.13
CA TYR A 28 -7.71 -3.67 1.07
C TYR A 28 -6.23 -3.33 0.86
N ILE A 29 -5.50 -3.01 1.94
CA ILE A 29 -4.07 -2.71 1.90
C ILE A 29 -3.28 -3.89 1.33
N TRP A 30 -3.55 -5.10 1.84
CA TRP A 30 -2.89 -6.30 1.38
C TRP A 30 -3.16 -6.55 -0.11
N ILE A 31 -4.41 -6.46 -0.57
CA ILE A 31 -4.73 -6.67 -1.99
C ILE A 31 -4.14 -5.59 -2.88
N THR A 32 -4.16 -4.32 -2.49
CA THR A 32 -3.69 -3.22 -3.35
C THR A 32 -2.17 -3.20 -3.49
N LEU A 33 -1.45 -3.46 -2.39
CA LEU A 33 0.02 -3.43 -2.35
C LEU A 33 0.63 -4.78 -2.76
N PHE A 34 0.19 -5.88 -2.16
CA PHE A 34 0.78 -7.19 -2.45
C PHE A 34 0.28 -7.79 -3.76
N ARG A 35 -0.96 -7.49 -4.18
CA ARG A 35 -1.61 -8.06 -5.38
C ARG A 35 -1.44 -9.59 -5.48
N PRO A 36 -2.01 -10.35 -4.53
CA PRO A 36 -1.86 -11.81 -4.48
C PRO A 36 -2.32 -12.51 -5.77
N GLN A 37 -3.20 -11.88 -6.56
CA GLN A 37 -3.61 -12.40 -7.85
C GLN A 37 -2.45 -12.62 -8.84
N ASN A 38 -1.39 -11.81 -8.77
CA ASN A 38 -0.24 -11.89 -9.66
C ASN A 38 0.62 -13.13 -9.40
N PHE A 39 0.52 -13.73 -8.21
CA PHE A 39 1.21 -14.98 -7.85
C PHE A 39 0.45 -16.23 -8.26
N SER A 40 -0.77 -16.08 -8.78
CA SER A 40 -1.58 -17.19 -9.26
C SER A 40 -1.33 -17.41 -10.74
N TYR A 41 -1.08 -18.66 -11.15
CA TYR A 41 -0.94 -19.02 -12.57
C TYR A 41 -2.24 -18.91 -13.38
N LEU A 42 -3.38 -18.70 -12.70
CA LEU A 42 -4.63 -18.42 -13.39
C LEU A 42 -4.76 -16.91 -13.62
N PRO A 43 -5.22 -16.47 -14.81
CA PRO A 43 -5.54 -15.07 -15.04
C PRO A 43 -6.78 -14.70 -14.21
N LEU A 44 -6.55 -14.24 -12.99
CA LEU A 44 -7.61 -13.70 -12.13
C LEU A 44 -7.88 -12.24 -12.50
N PRO A 45 -9.15 -11.79 -12.51
CA PRO A 45 -9.48 -10.40 -12.75
C PRO A 45 -8.91 -9.51 -11.64
N ASN A 46 -8.84 -8.19 -11.90
CA ASN A 46 -8.41 -7.24 -10.90
C ASN A 46 -9.41 -7.23 -9.73
N ILE A 47 -8.95 -7.71 -8.57
CA ILE A 47 -9.77 -7.82 -7.34
C ILE A 47 -9.73 -6.55 -6.46
N VAL A 48 -8.93 -5.54 -6.82
CA VAL A 48 -8.83 -4.28 -6.05
C VAL A 48 -10.20 -3.58 -5.92
N PRO A 49 -11.05 -3.48 -6.97
CA PRO A 49 -12.38 -2.89 -6.83
C PRO A 49 -13.29 -3.66 -5.87
N ILE A 50 -13.15 -5.00 -5.81
CA ILE A 50 -13.91 -5.84 -4.88
C ILE A 50 -13.45 -5.55 -3.44
N ALA A 51 -12.14 -5.48 -3.20
CA ALA A 51 -11.58 -5.14 -1.89
C ALA A 51 -12.02 -3.74 -1.44
N PHE A 52 -12.03 -2.77 -2.36
CA PHE A 52 -12.54 -1.42 -2.09
C PHE A 52 -14.04 -1.43 -1.79
N GLY A 53 -14.83 -2.21 -2.51
CA GLY A 53 -16.26 -2.40 -2.23
C GLY A 53 -16.49 -2.98 -0.83
N VAL A 54 -15.72 -3.99 -0.42
CA VAL A 54 -15.76 -4.56 0.94
C VAL A 54 -15.39 -3.52 2.00
N LEU A 55 -14.37 -2.69 1.76
CA LEU A 55 -14.01 -1.58 2.64
C LEU A 55 -15.16 -0.60 2.82
N VAL A 56 -15.75 -0.12 1.72
CA VAL A 56 -16.87 0.84 1.76
C VAL A 56 -18.08 0.22 2.46
N LEU A 57 -18.46 -1.01 2.12
CA LEU A 57 -19.59 -1.71 2.73
C LEU A 57 -19.38 -1.93 4.23
N SER A 58 -18.17 -2.29 4.65
CA SER A 58 -17.83 -2.45 6.06
C SER A 58 -17.95 -1.14 6.83
N ILE A 59 -17.47 -0.04 6.25
CA ILE A 59 -17.58 1.29 6.86
C ILE A 59 -19.04 1.75 6.95
N LEU A 60 -19.83 1.55 5.89
CA LEU A 60 -21.25 1.90 5.87
C LEU A 60 -22.04 1.06 6.90
N SER A 61 -21.78 -0.24 6.96
CA SER A 61 -22.38 -1.16 7.93
C SER A 61 -22.02 -0.77 9.37
N GLY A 62 -20.74 -0.51 9.64
CA GLY A 62 -20.28 -0.06 10.95
C GLY A 62 -20.84 1.32 11.33
N ARG A 63 -21.04 2.21 10.35
CA ARG A 63 -21.69 3.50 10.62
C ARG A 63 -23.17 3.33 10.93
N ALA A 64 -23.89 2.47 10.21
CA ALA A 64 -25.29 2.18 10.47
C ALA A 64 -25.50 1.55 11.86
N GLN A 65 -24.55 0.73 12.31
CA GLN A 65 -24.53 0.13 13.65
C GLN A 65 -23.98 1.07 14.74
N ASN A 66 -23.62 2.31 14.40
CA ASN A 66 -22.98 3.29 15.30
C ASN A 66 -21.65 2.82 15.93
N THR A 67 -20.99 1.81 15.37
CA THR A 67 -19.69 1.31 15.83
C THR A 67 -18.54 2.18 15.34
N ILE A 68 -18.70 2.84 14.18
CA ILE A 68 -17.72 3.75 13.60
C ILE A 68 -18.20 5.21 13.75
N LYS A 69 -17.31 6.06 14.26
CA LYS A 69 -17.48 7.52 14.25
C LYS A 69 -16.36 8.13 13.43
N PHE A 70 -16.69 8.82 12.34
CA PHE A 70 -15.69 9.53 11.55
C PHE A 70 -15.06 10.66 12.35
N ARG A 71 -13.73 10.64 12.41
CA ARG A 71 -12.92 11.63 13.12
C ARG A 71 -12.27 12.57 12.12
N TRP A 72 -12.97 13.66 11.82
CA TRP A 72 -12.43 14.73 10.99
C TRP A 72 -11.25 15.39 11.70
N ASN A 73 -10.04 15.06 11.26
CA ASN A 73 -8.81 15.64 11.74
C ASN A 73 -8.20 16.56 10.67
N LEU A 74 -7.19 17.32 11.04
CA LEU A 74 -6.48 18.22 10.13
C LEU A 74 -5.92 17.45 8.91
N GLY A 75 -5.48 16.20 9.08
CA GLY A 75 -5.03 15.34 7.99
C GLY A 75 -6.11 15.02 6.96
N SER A 76 -7.33 14.71 7.41
CA SER A 76 -8.51 14.50 6.55
C SER A 76 -8.84 15.75 5.74
N PHE A 77 -8.73 16.93 6.35
CA PHE A 77 -8.90 18.20 5.63
C PHE A 77 -7.80 18.42 4.60
N HIS A 78 -6.54 18.10 4.90
CA HIS A 78 -5.45 18.18 3.92
C HIS A 78 -5.67 17.24 2.74
N LEU A 79 -6.07 15.99 2.99
CA LEU A 79 -6.35 15.02 1.93
C LEU A 79 -7.50 15.49 1.02
N ILE A 80 -8.57 16.05 1.59
CA ILE A 80 -9.66 16.64 0.82
C ILE A 80 -9.19 17.87 0.03
N SER A 81 -8.40 18.74 0.65
CA SER A 81 -7.86 19.94 -0.01
C SER A 81 -7.02 19.56 -1.23
N ILE A 82 -6.14 18.58 -1.11
CA ILE A 82 -5.35 18.05 -2.22
C ILE A 82 -6.28 17.52 -3.32
N LEU A 83 -7.33 16.77 -2.95
CA LEU A 83 -8.28 16.23 -3.91
C LEU A 83 -9.03 17.34 -4.67
N CYS A 84 -9.47 18.38 -3.98
CA CYS A 84 -10.14 19.53 -4.58
C CYS A 84 -9.20 20.31 -5.51
N VAL A 85 -7.98 20.62 -5.06
CA VAL A 85 -7.00 21.38 -5.84
C VAL A 85 -6.60 20.60 -7.10
N THR A 86 -6.33 19.31 -6.97
CA THR A 86 -5.97 18.45 -8.11
C THR A 86 -7.13 18.30 -9.10
N PHE A 87 -8.37 18.20 -8.61
CA PHE A 87 -9.55 18.17 -9.47
C PHE A 87 -9.73 19.47 -10.25
N ILE A 88 -9.68 20.62 -9.57
CA ILE A 88 -9.80 21.94 -10.21
C ILE A 88 -8.68 22.13 -11.23
N SER A 89 -7.44 21.78 -10.87
CA SER A 89 -6.30 21.85 -11.77
C SER A 89 -6.49 20.97 -13.02
N ALA A 90 -7.03 19.76 -12.86
CA ALA A 90 -7.30 18.87 -14.00
C ALA A 90 -8.39 19.43 -14.94
N VAL A 91 -9.45 20.04 -14.40
CA VAL A 91 -10.55 20.61 -15.19
C VAL A 91 -10.14 21.89 -15.91
N VAL A 92 -9.34 22.75 -15.26
CA VAL A 92 -8.90 24.05 -15.81
C VAL A 92 -7.69 23.90 -16.74
N SER A 93 -7.02 22.75 -16.73
CA SER A 93 -5.87 22.48 -17.60
C SER A 93 -6.21 22.63 -19.09
N THR A 94 -5.24 23.15 -19.85
CA THR A 94 -5.30 23.22 -21.32
C THR A 94 -5.37 21.82 -21.95
N THR A 95 -4.91 20.79 -21.25
CA THR A 95 -4.95 19.37 -21.62
C THR A 95 -5.83 18.57 -20.66
N SER A 96 -7.10 18.98 -20.54
CA SER A 96 -8.05 18.45 -19.54
C SER A 96 -8.27 16.93 -19.63
N GLY A 97 -8.27 16.33 -20.84
CA GLY A 97 -8.44 14.88 -21.02
C GLY A 97 -7.37 14.06 -20.26
N PRO A 98 -6.09 14.17 -20.65
CA PRO A 98 -4.99 13.49 -19.96
C PRO A 98 -4.87 13.87 -18.47
N ALA A 99 -5.20 15.12 -18.11
CA ALA A 99 -5.16 15.57 -16.73
C ALA A 99 -6.23 14.87 -15.87
N LEU A 100 -7.44 14.64 -16.40
CA LEU A 100 -8.50 13.90 -15.72
C LEU A 100 -8.18 12.41 -15.57
N ASP A 101 -7.49 11.81 -16.54
CA ASP A 101 -7.01 10.43 -16.41
C ASP A 101 -6.02 10.29 -15.24
N LYS A 102 -5.08 11.24 -15.12
CA LYS A 102 -4.15 11.32 -13.98
C LYS A 102 -4.83 11.64 -12.66
N PHE A 103 -5.84 12.51 -12.67
CA PHE A 103 -6.68 12.72 -11.49
C PHE A 103 -7.34 11.40 -11.05
N GLY A 104 -7.77 10.54 -11.99
CA GLY A 104 -8.30 9.22 -11.69
C GLY A 104 -7.32 8.31 -10.95
N GLU A 105 -6.02 8.40 -11.23
CA GLU A 105 -4.97 7.68 -10.48
C GLU A 105 -4.82 8.22 -9.05
N VAL A 106 -4.78 9.55 -8.90
CA VAL A 106 -4.69 10.24 -7.60
C VAL A 106 -5.91 9.93 -6.73
N PHE A 107 -7.10 10.01 -7.31
CA PHE A 107 -8.37 9.75 -6.63
C PHE A 107 -8.42 8.34 -6.04
N LYS A 108 -7.94 7.34 -6.79
CA LYS A 108 -7.89 5.93 -6.35
C LYS A 108 -6.94 5.71 -5.16
N ILE A 109 -6.02 6.62 -4.88
CA ILE A 109 -5.09 6.54 -3.74
C ILE A 109 -5.59 7.37 -2.56
N ILE A 110 -6.02 8.61 -2.81
CA ILE A 110 -6.44 9.53 -1.75
C ILE A 110 -7.75 9.10 -1.11
N LEU A 111 -8.75 8.66 -1.90
CA LEU A 111 -10.06 8.31 -1.37
C LEU A 111 -10.00 7.15 -0.35
N PRO A 112 -9.37 6.00 -0.65
CA PRO A 112 -9.20 4.93 0.34
C PRO A 112 -8.39 5.39 1.56
N SER A 113 -7.32 6.18 1.34
CA SER A 113 -6.50 6.71 2.43
C SER A 113 -7.32 7.59 3.39
N LEU A 114 -8.19 8.44 2.85
CA LEU A 114 -9.12 9.24 3.63
C LEU A 114 -10.05 8.35 4.47
N LEU A 115 -10.63 7.32 3.86
CA LEU A 115 -11.52 6.38 4.56
C LEU A 115 -10.78 5.66 5.70
N ILE A 116 -9.58 5.13 5.44
CA ILE A 116 -8.76 4.42 6.42
C ILE A 116 -8.43 5.33 7.61
N CYS A 117 -7.93 6.53 7.35
CA CYS A 117 -7.55 7.50 8.40
C CYS A 117 -8.72 7.89 9.30
N ASN A 118 -9.94 7.96 8.78
CA ASN A 118 -11.13 8.34 9.56
C ASN A 118 -11.75 7.18 10.35
N VAL A 119 -11.35 5.93 10.08
CA VAL A 119 -11.87 4.71 10.73
C VAL A 119 -10.96 4.25 11.87
N ILE A 120 -9.64 4.45 11.76
CA ILE A 120 -8.67 4.08 12.80
C ILE A 120 -8.98 4.86 14.08
N ALA A 121 -9.32 4.15 15.15
CA ALA A 121 -9.79 4.74 16.40
C ALA A 121 -8.82 4.59 17.56
N SER A 122 -8.00 3.53 17.54
CA SER A 122 -7.06 3.16 18.60
C SER A 122 -5.62 3.03 18.10
N GLU A 123 -4.67 3.01 19.03
CA GLU A 123 -3.27 2.73 18.72
C GLU A 123 -3.08 1.31 18.20
N GLU A 124 -3.82 0.34 18.75
CA GLU A 124 -3.81 -1.06 18.29
C GLU A 124 -4.22 -1.17 16.81
N ASP A 125 -5.29 -0.47 16.42
CA ASP A 125 -5.74 -0.40 15.03
C ASP A 125 -4.63 0.15 14.10
N LEU A 126 -3.97 1.23 14.53
CA LEU A 126 -2.88 1.85 13.79
C LEU A 126 -1.69 0.88 13.65
N GLN A 127 -1.37 0.14 14.71
CA GLN A 127 -0.34 -0.88 14.67
C GLN A 127 -0.71 -1.99 13.68
N ILE A 128 -1.92 -2.57 13.76
CA ILE A 128 -2.35 -3.63 12.82
C ILE A 128 -2.27 -3.15 11.36
N VAL A 129 -2.72 -1.91 11.08
CA VAL A 129 -2.70 -1.33 9.75
C VAL A 129 -1.28 -1.09 9.25
N THR A 130 -0.40 -0.50 10.06
CA THR A 130 0.99 -0.23 9.69
C THR A 130 1.81 -1.51 9.54
N ALA A 131 1.56 -2.54 10.36
CA ALA A 131 2.13 -3.87 10.20
C ALA A 131 1.71 -4.51 8.87
N THR A 132 0.41 -4.45 8.55
CA THR A 132 -0.11 -4.98 7.28
C THR A 132 0.54 -4.29 6.08
N PHE A 133 0.71 -2.97 6.16
CA PHE A 133 1.41 -2.18 5.15
C PHE A 133 2.87 -2.64 4.98
N ALA A 134 3.63 -2.71 6.08
CA ALA A 134 5.03 -3.11 6.08
C ALA A 134 5.24 -4.54 5.58
N ILE A 135 4.38 -5.49 5.98
CA ILE A 135 4.42 -6.88 5.51
C ILE A 135 4.14 -6.95 4.01
N SER A 136 3.14 -6.19 3.52
CA SER A 136 2.74 -6.24 2.11
C SER A 136 3.86 -5.74 1.18
N ILE A 137 4.51 -4.62 1.55
CA ILE A 137 5.67 -4.11 0.81
C ILE A 137 6.90 -5.00 1.03
N GLY A 138 7.05 -5.56 2.23
CA GLY A 138 8.20 -6.37 2.58
C GLY A 138 8.35 -7.66 1.81
N ILE A 139 7.24 -8.29 1.42
CA ILE A 139 7.30 -9.46 0.55
C ILE A 139 7.90 -9.10 -0.81
N TRP A 140 7.49 -7.96 -1.38
CA TRP A 140 8.08 -7.45 -2.63
C TRP A 140 9.54 -7.03 -2.47
N ALA A 141 9.90 -6.38 -1.35
CA ALA A 141 11.28 -6.01 -1.04
C ALA A 141 12.21 -7.23 -0.97
N ILE A 142 11.78 -8.31 -0.32
CA ILE A 142 12.54 -9.56 -0.26
C ILE A 142 12.70 -10.17 -1.65
N GLN A 143 11.63 -10.20 -2.46
CA GLN A 143 11.70 -10.72 -3.82
C GLN A 143 12.65 -9.89 -4.70
N ALA A 144 12.54 -8.56 -4.65
CA ALA A 144 13.45 -7.66 -5.34
C ALA A 144 14.90 -7.85 -4.89
N ALA A 145 15.16 -8.01 -3.59
CA ALA A 145 16.50 -8.29 -3.04
C ALA A 145 17.09 -9.59 -3.60
N VAL A 146 16.30 -10.68 -3.58
CA VAL A 146 16.74 -12.00 -4.09
C VAL A 146 17.04 -11.92 -5.59
N HIS A 147 16.19 -11.24 -6.36
CA HIS A 147 16.44 -11.03 -7.78
C HIS A 147 17.69 -10.18 -8.01
N GLY A 148 17.83 -9.06 -7.29
CA GLY A 148 18.98 -8.15 -7.35
C GLY A 148 20.30 -8.87 -7.07
N LEU A 149 20.34 -9.71 -6.02
CA LEU A 149 21.51 -10.53 -5.69
C LEU A 149 21.84 -11.55 -6.77
N LYS A 150 20.83 -12.21 -7.36
CA LYS A 150 21.04 -13.17 -8.45
C LYS A 150 21.51 -12.51 -9.75
N GLY A 151 21.05 -11.29 -10.03
CA GLY A 151 21.41 -10.55 -11.23
C GLY A 151 22.59 -9.60 -11.06
N GLY A 152 23.32 -9.66 -9.94
CA GLY A 152 24.49 -8.82 -9.68
C GLY A 152 24.20 -7.32 -9.65
N GLY A 153 22.97 -6.92 -9.26
CA GLY A 153 22.54 -5.52 -9.22
C GLY A 153 21.97 -4.97 -10.53
N ALA A 154 22.12 -5.66 -11.66
CA ALA A 154 21.67 -5.20 -12.98
C ALA A 154 20.39 -5.90 -13.46
N VAL A 155 19.40 -6.05 -12.58
CA VAL A 155 18.14 -6.73 -12.93
C VAL A 155 17.19 -5.75 -13.59
N THR A 156 16.72 -6.05 -14.81
CA THR A 156 15.73 -5.25 -15.54
C THR A 156 14.29 -5.55 -15.08
N ASP A 157 14.00 -6.80 -14.75
CA ASP A 157 12.70 -7.27 -14.29
C ASP A 157 12.78 -7.89 -12.89
N MET A 158 12.34 -7.14 -11.88
CA MET A 158 12.25 -7.61 -10.51
C MET A 158 10.97 -8.36 -10.21
N ALA A 159 10.14 -8.61 -11.24
CA ALA A 159 8.82 -9.22 -11.14
C ALA A 159 7.91 -8.50 -10.13
N ILE A 160 8.09 -7.17 -9.97
CA ILE A 160 7.27 -6.35 -9.07
C ILE A 160 5.94 -6.07 -9.76
N GLY A 161 4.84 -6.37 -9.06
CA GLY A 161 3.49 -6.22 -9.59
C GLY A 161 2.73 -5.05 -8.98
N GLY A 162 1.76 -4.53 -9.74
CA GLY A 162 0.69 -3.70 -9.20
C GLY A 162 0.91 -2.20 -9.28
N GLN A 163 0.54 -1.46 -8.23
CA GLN A 163 0.77 0.00 -8.19
C GLN A 163 2.26 0.36 -8.03
N MET A 164 3.12 -0.64 -7.79
CA MET A 164 4.57 -0.51 -7.65
C MET A 164 5.32 -1.16 -8.81
N SER A 165 4.67 -1.37 -9.96
CA SER A 165 5.35 -1.93 -11.13
C SER A 165 6.46 -1.00 -11.65
N ASP A 166 6.35 0.30 -11.38
CA ASP A 166 7.43 1.25 -11.60
C ASP A 166 8.44 1.19 -10.45
N ARG A 167 9.73 1.23 -10.79
CA ARG A 167 10.83 1.20 -9.82
C ARG A 167 10.82 2.40 -8.87
N ASN A 168 10.43 3.57 -9.37
CA ASN A 168 10.37 4.78 -8.57
C ASN A 168 9.26 4.65 -7.52
N ASP A 169 8.07 4.20 -7.93
CA ASP A 169 6.94 3.97 -7.03
C ASP A 169 7.27 2.91 -5.98
N PHE A 170 7.95 1.84 -6.38
CA PHE A 170 8.43 0.81 -5.47
C PHE A 170 9.47 1.35 -4.47
N ASN A 171 10.47 2.10 -4.94
CA ASN A 171 11.50 2.71 -4.09
C ASN A 171 10.89 3.66 -3.06
N VAL A 172 9.91 4.46 -3.46
CA VAL A 172 9.17 5.34 -2.54
C VAL A 172 8.43 4.49 -1.50
N GLY A 173 7.71 3.44 -1.91
CA GLY A 173 7.00 2.54 -0.98
C GLY A 173 7.93 1.87 0.04
N VAL A 174 9.09 1.40 -0.42
CA VAL A 174 10.16 0.84 0.41
C VAL A 174 10.66 1.90 1.40
N LEU A 175 10.98 3.11 0.93
CA LEU A 175 11.48 4.21 1.78
C LEU A 175 10.45 4.67 2.82
N MET A 176 9.16 4.68 2.49
CA MET A 176 8.08 4.98 3.44
C MET A 176 7.90 3.89 4.51
N THR A 177 8.37 2.67 4.25
CA THR A 177 8.28 1.56 5.21
C THR A 177 9.40 1.62 6.26
N LEU A 178 10.54 2.25 5.96
CA LEU A 178 11.67 2.42 6.89
C LEU A 178 11.28 3.06 8.23
N PRO A 179 10.64 4.24 8.28
CA PRO A 179 10.26 4.86 9.55
C PRO A 179 9.23 4.03 10.32
N ILE A 180 8.38 3.27 9.62
CA ILE A 180 7.42 2.35 10.24
C ILE A 180 8.18 1.22 10.95
N CYS A 181 9.07 0.51 10.24
CA CYS A 181 9.87 -0.57 10.83
C CYS A 181 10.75 -0.07 12.00
N TYR A 182 11.34 1.11 11.86
CA TYR A 182 12.15 1.73 12.92
C TYR A 182 11.30 2.02 14.17
N TYR A 183 10.12 2.61 14.00
CA TYR A 183 9.20 2.89 15.10
C TYR A 183 8.76 1.59 15.80
N TRP A 184 8.47 0.54 15.04
CA TRP A 184 8.17 -0.79 15.57
C TRP A 184 9.33 -1.40 16.36
N GLY A 185 10.57 -1.20 15.90
CA GLY A 185 11.77 -1.60 16.62
C GLY A 185 11.92 -0.91 17.98
N LEU A 186 11.54 0.37 18.07
CA LEU A 186 11.56 1.12 19.33
C LEU A 186 10.49 0.63 20.33
N LEU A 187 9.29 0.30 19.84
CA LEU A 187 8.19 -0.19 20.67
C LEU A 187 8.33 -1.66 21.09
N ALA A 188 9.11 -2.45 20.34
CA ALA A 188 9.22 -3.89 20.60
C ALA A 188 9.93 -4.19 21.93
N GLU A 189 9.18 -4.62 22.95
CA GLU A 189 9.74 -5.12 24.21
C GLU A 189 10.54 -6.41 24.02
N ASN A 190 10.09 -7.26 23.10
CA ASN A 190 10.76 -8.52 22.80
C ASN A 190 12.01 -8.29 21.93
N LYS A 191 13.17 -8.68 22.47
CA LYS A 191 14.48 -8.58 21.81
C LYS A 191 14.50 -9.20 20.40
N LYS A 192 13.76 -10.27 20.15
CA LYS A 192 13.69 -10.92 18.82
C LYS A 192 12.97 -10.05 17.79
N ILE A 193 11.83 -9.47 18.17
CA ILE A 193 11.04 -8.59 17.30
C ILE A 193 11.81 -7.32 17.02
N ARG A 194 12.50 -6.78 18.03
CA ARG A 194 13.38 -5.63 17.90
C ARG A 194 14.50 -5.85 16.88
N ILE A 195 15.21 -6.98 16.99
CA ILE A 195 16.27 -7.34 16.04
C ILE A 195 15.70 -7.56 14.63
N MET A 196 14.53 -8.20 14.52
CA MET A 196 13.86 -8.39 13.23
C MET A 196 13.47 -7.07 12.58
N ALA A 197 12.93 -6.12 13.35
CA ALA A 197 12.52 -4.80 12.85
C ALA A 197 13.72 -3.96 12.38
N PHE A 198 14.80 -3.90 13.16
CA PHE A 198 16.03 -3.23 12.73
C PHE A 198 16.73 -3.94 11.57
N GLY A 199 16.71 -5.28 11.55
CA GLY A 199 17.24 -6.07 10.45
C GLY A 199 16.47 -5.84 9.16
N ALA A 200 15.14 -5.69 9.23
CA ALA A 200 14.31 -5.32 8.10
C ALA A 200 14.66 -3.91 7.60
N SER A 201 14.82 -2.92 8.49
CA SER A 201 15.25 -1.58 8.09
C SER A 201 16.60 -1.60 7.36
N PHE A 202 17.58 -2.36 7.85
CA PHE A 202 18.88 -2.49 7.20
C PHE A 202 18.81 -3.17 5.83
N LEU A 203 18.05 -4.27 5.72
CA LEU A 203 17.82 -4.94 4.44
C LEU A 203 17.16 -4.01 3.41
N TRP A 204 16.28 -3.12 3.86
CA TRP A 204 15.65 -2.12 3.00
C TRP A 204 16.64 -1.10 2.45
N ASP A 205 17.62 -0.66 3.25
CA ASP A 205 18.68 0.23 2.77
C ASP A 205 19.56 -0.45 1.72
N CYS A 206 19.86 -1.74 1.90
CA CYS A 206 20.59 -2.53 0.89
C CYS A 206 19.80 -2.66 -0.41
N VAL A 207 18.48 -2.90 -0.33
CA VAL A 207 17.61 -2.95 -1.51
C VAL A 207 17.62 -1.59 -2.20
N ARG A 208 17.41 -0.49 -1.48
CA ARG A 208 17.47 0.86 -2.04
C ARG A 208 18.77 1.10 -2.81
N LEU A 209 19.92 0.76 -2.23
CA LEU A 209 21.23 0.94 -2.88
C LEU A 209 21.37 0.12 -4.17
N SER A 210 20.79 -1.08 -4.22
CA SER A 210 20.77 -1.91 -5.44
C SER A 210 19.82 -1.40 -6.53
N LEU A 211 18.90 -0.49 -6.19
CA LEU A 211 17.87 0.03 -7.08
C LEU A 211 18.13 1.45 -7.57
N ILE A 212 19.19 2.11 -7.11
CA ILE A 212 19.66 3.37 -7.69
C ILE A 212 20.45 2.97 -8.95
N PRO A 213 19.93 3.21 -10.16
CA PRO A 213 20.79 3.13 -11.34
C PRO A 213 21.79 4.27 -11.21
N GLU A 214 23.08 3.97 -11.29
CA GLU A 214 24.06 4.97 -11.67
C GLU A 214 23.55 5.67 -12.96
N ALA A 215 23.40 6.99 -12.88
CA ALA A 215 23.39 7.90 -14.04
C ALA A 215 22.24 7.79 -15.09
N GLN A 216 20.97 7.97 -14.71
CA GLN A 216 19.94 8.39 -15.69
C GLN A 216 19.03 9.56 -15.25
N CYS A 217 19.23 10.14 -14.06
CA CYS A 217 18.36 11.24 -13.59
C CYS A 217 18.80 12.65 -14.04
N TRP A 218 19.99 12.81 -14.61
CA TRP A 218 20.52 14.14 -14.97
C TRP A 218 20.37 14.52 -16.45
N ASP A 219 20.15 13.56 -17.36
CA ASP A 219 20.09 13.86 -18.80
C ASP A 219 18.68 14.23 -19.31
N SER A 220 17.65 14.11 -18.46
CA SER A 220 16.26 14.43 -18.82
C SER A 220 15.82 15.85 -18.42
N PHE A 221 16.74 16.64 -17.84
CA PHE A 221 16.48 18.00 -17.34
C PHE A 221 17.39 19.08 -17.99
N LEU A 222 18.12 18.73 -19.04
CA LEU A 222 18.84 19.65 -19.94
C LEU A 222 18.35 19.47 -21.37
#